data_AF-A0A942MEY4-F1
#
_entry.id   AF-A0A942MEY4-F1
#
_cell.length_a   1.000
_cell.length_b   1.000
_cell.length_c   1.000
_cell.angle_alpha   90.00
_cell.angle_beta   90.00
_cell.angle_gamma   90.00
#
_symmetry.space_group_name_H-M   'P 1'
#
loop_
_entity.id
_entity.type
_entity.pdbx_description
1 polymer ?
#
loop_
_entity_poly.entity_id
_entity_poly.type
_entity_poly.pdbx_seq_one_letter_code
_entity_poly.pdbx_strand_id
1 'polypeptide(L)'
;MNNKQLTKVLPLIFGLILLLAQGYLFQMYQEARIAVSQKAIIYEISIFLIFFVVGILIEWGTIQNAIKNGFKINFKLFAFASILLLIAFIPLDIYILIFGIDNKIINLITPLTRTAISILSGIFIVRSLIMKNPL
;
A
#
# COMPACT_ATOMS: atom_id res chain seq x y z
N MET A 1 -18.13 -19.84 16.15
CA MET A 1 -17.39 -19.63 14.88
C MET A 1 -16.17 -20.53 14.88
N ASN A 2 -15.93 -21.34 13.85
CA ASN A 2 -14.76 -22.23 13.80
C ASN A 2 -13.47 -21.41 13.60
N ASN A 3 -12.33 -21.83 14.17
CA ASN A 3 -11.01 -21.21 13.97
C ASN A 3 -10.69 -20.92 12.50
N LYS A 4 -11.12 -21.80 11.56
CA LYS A 4 -10.95 -21.57 10.10
C LYS A 4 -11.76 -20.39 9.55
N GLN A 5 -12.90 -20.05 10.16
CA GLN A 5 -13.71 -18.89 9.78
C GLN A 5 -13.11 -17.62 10.38
N LEU A 6 -12.66 -17.68 11.64
CA LEU A 6 -12.03 -16.54 12.33
C LEU A 6 -10.79 -16.03 11.58
N THR A 7 -9.95 -16.93 11.07
CA THR A 7 -8.73 -16.58 10.32
C THR A 7 -8.99 -15.93 8.95
N LYS A 8 -10.19 -16.08 8.39
CA LYS A 8 -10.63 -15.41 7.15
C LYS A 8 -11.30 -14.06 7.41
N VAL A 9 -12.00 -13.93 8.54
CA VAL A 9 -12.78 -12.74 8.88
C VAL A 9 -11.91 -11.65 9.53
N LEU A 10 -10.90 -12.03 10.32
CA LEU A 10 -10.01 -11.07 10.99
C LEU A 10 -9.31 -10.07 10.04
N PRO A 11 -8.72 -10.49 8.90
CA PRO A 11 -8.11 -9.55 7.94
C PRO A 11 -9.13 -8.57 7.33
N LEU A 12 -10.38 -9.01 7.13
CA LEU A 12 -11.44 -8.16 6.60
C LEU A 12 -11.85 -7.10 7.62
N ILE A 13 -12.04 -7.49 8.89
CA ILE A 13 -12.34 -6.55 9.97
C ILE A 13 -11.18 -5.55 10.13
N PHE A 14 -9.94 -6.04 10.13
CA PHE A 14 -8.77 -5.19 10.24
C PHE A 14 -8.63 -4.23 9.05
N GLY A 15 -8.86 -4.73 7.82
CA GLY A 15 -8.90 -3.90 6.61
C GLY A 15 -9.96 -2.80 6.68
N LEU A 16 -11.17 -3.12 7.18
CA LEU A 16 -12.23 -2.13 7.39
C LEU A 16 -11.84 -1.07 8.42
N ILE A 17 -11.22 -1.46 9.54
CA ILE A 17 -10.73 -0.52 10.57
C ILE A 17 -9.69 0.42 9.96
N LEU A 18 -8.76 -0.11 9.16
CA LEU A 18 -7.75 0.71 8.48
C LEU A 18 -8.38 1.70 7.49
N LEU A 19 -9.37 1.27 6.71
CA LEU A 19 -10.10 2.15 5.79
C LEU A 19 -10.86 3.25 6.54
N LEU A 20 -11.43 2.97 7.71
CA LEU A 20 -12.05 4.00 8.56
C LEU A 20 -11.01 4.98 9.13
N ALA A 21 -9.85 4.48 9.58
CA ALA A 21 -8.75 5.30 10.07
C ALA A 21 -8.19 6.23 8.98
N GLN A 22 -8.22 5.81 7.70
CA GLN A 22 -7.82 6.64 6.57
C GLN A 22 -8.68 7.90 6.43
N GLY A 23 -9.99 7.81 6.67
CA GLY A 23 -10.87 8.99 6.63
C GLY A 23 -10.47 10.06 7.64
N TYR A 24 -10.13 9.65 8.86
CA TYR A 24 -9.63 10.55 9.90
C TYR A 24 -8.27 11.16 9.52
N LEU A 25 -7.33 10.34 9.04
CA LEU A 25 -6.02 10.84 8.60
C LEU A 25 -6.11 11.79 7.41
N PHE A 26 -7.07 11.57 6.51
CA PHE A 26 -7.29 12.47 5.38
C PHE A 26 -7.73 13.85 5.84
N GLN A 27 -8.58 13.95 6.87
CA GLN A 27 -8.94 15.24 7.45
C GLN A 27 -7.71 15.94 8.04
N MET A 28 -6.91 15.24 8.86
CA MET A 28 -5.69 15.78 9.47
C MET A 28 -4.66 16.22 8.41
N TYR A 29 -4.57 15.48 7.30
CA TYR A 29 -3.75 15.84 6.16
C TYR A 29 -4.17 17.18 5.54
N GLN A 30 -5.47 17.39 5.31
CA GLN A 30 -5.97 18.62 4.70
C GLN A 30 -5.70 19.83 5.60
N GLU A 31 -5.94 19.70 6.90
CA GLU A 31 -5.64 20.74 7.88
C GLU A 31 -4.13 21.07 7.91
N ALA A 32 -3.28 20.05 7.96
CA ALA A 32 -1.82 20.23 7.96
C ALA A 32 -1.29 20.84 6.65
N ARG A 33 -1.91 20.51 5.51
CA ARG A 33 -1.54 21.04 4.19
C ARG A 33 -1.88 22.52 4.06
N ILE A 34 -3.06 22.94 4.52
CA ILE A 34 -3.46 24.35 4.55
C ILE A 34 -2.52 25.16 5.46
N ALA A 35 -2.11 24.57 6.58
CA ALA A 35 -1.16 25.18 7.50
C ALA A 35 0.31 25.15 7.01
N VAL A 36 0.58 24.60 5.81
CA VAL A 36 1.94 24.41 5.24
C VAL A 36 2.88 23.72 6.25
N SER A 37 2.34 22.74 6.97
CA SER A 37 3.06 22.01 8.01
C SER A 37 3.85 20.83 7.43
N GLN A 38 5.05 20.58 7.94
CA GLN A 38 5.80 19.34 7.65
C GLN A 38 5.01 18.08 8.02
N LYS A 39 4.04 18.18 8.93
CA LYS A 39 3.15 17.07 9.30
C LYS A 39 2.27 16.59 8.14
N ALA A 40 2.03 17.43 7.12
CA ALA A 40 1.28 17.04 5.93
C ALA A 40 1.93 15.85 5.22
N ILE A 41 3.26 15.85 5.10
CA ILE A 41 4.02 14.74 4.47
C ILE A 41 3.83 13.45 5.27
N ILE A 42 3.87 13.54 6.61
CA ILE A 42 3.70 12.38 7.49
C ILE A 42 2.30 11.79 7.31
N TYR A 43 1.25 12.62 7.31
CA TYR A 43 -0.12 12.15 7.12
C TYR A 43 -0.35 11.58 5.72
N GLU A 44 0.23 12.20 4.69
CA GLU A 44 0.17 11.70 3.32
C GLU A 44 0.76 10.30 3.20
N ILE A 45 1.98 10.10 3.71
CA ILE A 45 2.63 8.78 3.73
C ILE A 45 1.80 7.78 4.53
N SER A 46 1.23 8.20 5.66
CA SER A 46 0.41 7.33 6.51
C SER A 46 -0.86 6.85 5.80
N ILE A 47 -1.52 7.73 5.03
CA ILE A 47 -2.68 7.39 4.21
C ILE A 47 -2.32 6.33 3.16
N PHE A 48 -1.22 6.53 2.43
CA PHE A 48 -0.80 5.56 1.42
C PHE A 48 -0.31 4.26 2.04
N LEU A 49 0.31 4.29 3.22
CA LEU A 49 0.67 3.11 3.99
C LEU A 49 -0.55 2.26 4.35
N ILE A 50 -1.66 2.88 4.73
CA ILE A 50 -2.91 2.15 4.98
C ILE A 50 -3.34 1.39 3.73
N PHE A 51 -3.38 2.05 2.58
CA PHE A 51 -3.79 1.40 1.32
C PHE A 51 -2.85 0.26 0.91
N PHE A 52 -1.55 0.41 1.16
CA PHE A 52 -0.57 -0.64 0.97
C PHE A 52 -0.85 -1.86 1.86
N VAL A 53 -1.11 -1.63 3.15
CA VAL A 53 -1.46 -2.71 4.09
C VAL A 53 -2.77 -3.38 3.68
N VAL A 54 -3.78 -2.63 3.22
CA VAL A 54 -5.01 -3.20 2.67
C VAL A 54 -4.71 -4.11 1.46
N GLY A 55 -3.80 -3.70 0.57
CA GLY A 55 -3.31 -4.54 -0.52
C GLY A 55 -2.71 -5.87 -0.04
N ILE A 56 -1.90 -5.84 1.02
CA ILE A 56 -1.34 -7.05 1.65
C ILE A 56 -2.47 -7.95 2.21
N LEU A 57 -3.46 -7.35 2.89
CA LEU A 57 -4.57 -8.09 3.50
C LEU A 57 -5.50 -8.75 2.47
N ILE A 58 -5.63 -8.17 1.27
CA ILE A 58 -6.38 -8.81 0.16
C ILE A 58 -5.77 -10.17 -0.19
N GLU A 59 -4.46 -10.29 -0.14
CA GLU A 59 -3.72 -11.51 -0.44
C GLU A 59 -3.44 -12.38 0.81
N TRP A 60 -4.24 -12.22 1.87
CA TRP A 60 -4.01 -12.91 3.15
C TRP A 60 -3.93 -14.45 3.03
N GLY A 61 -4.71 -15.05 2.14
CA GLY A 61 -4.65 -16.49 1.88
C GLY A 61 -3.26 -16.93 1.38
N THR A 62 -2.66 -16.14 0.50
CA THR A 62 -1.30 -16.35 -0.01
C THR A 62 -0.27 -16.24 1.12
N ILE A 63 -0.42 -15.25 2.01
CA ILE A 63 0.45 -15.09 3.19
C ILE A 63 0.36 -16.31 4.11
N GLN A 64 -0.85 -16.79 4.41
CA GLN A 64 -1.04 -17.97 5.26
C GLN A 64 -0.37 -19.21 4.65
N ASN A 65 -0.49 -19.40 3.35
CA ASN A 65 0.14 -20.51 2.65
C ASN A 65 1.67 -20.38 2.64
N ALA A 66 2.20 -19.18 2.42
CA ALA A 66 3.63 -18.90 2.46
C ALA A 66 4.23 -19.17 3.86
N ILE A 67 3.52 -18.79 4.93
CA ILE A 67 3.95 -19.06 6.32
C ILE A 67 3.95 -20.56 6.61
N LYS A 68 2.89 -21.28 6.21
CA LYS A 68 2.75 -22.72 6.51
C LYS A 68 3.71 -23.61 5.73
N ASN A 69 3.90 -23.32 4.44
CA ASN A 69 4.61 -24.20 3.50
C ASN A 69 6.02 -23.69 3.16
N GLY A 70 6.40 -22.53 3.70
CA GLY A 70 7.61 -21.81 3.32
C GLY A 70 7.49 -21.15 1.94
N PHE A 71 8.33 -20.13 1.72
CA PHE A 71 8.34 -19.36 0.48
C PHE A 71 9.76 -19.10 -0.05
N LYS A 72 9.83 -18.77 -1.34
CA LYS A 72 10.98 -18.15 -2.01
C LYS A 72 10.50 -16.81 -2.59
N ILE A 73 11.41 -15.86 -2.72
CA ILE A 73 11.07 -14.54 -3.27
C ILE A 73 11.33 -14.54 -4.77
N ASN A 74 10.31 -14.18 -5.56
CA ASN A 74 10.46 -13.76 -6.93
C ASN A 74 11.04 -12.35 -6.97
N PHE A 75 12.37 -12.25 -7.09
CA PHE A 75 13.04 -10.95 -7.08
C PHE A 75 12.57 -9.99 -8.18
N LYS A 76 12.12 -10.49 -9.35
CA LYS A 76 11.59 -9.62 -10.42
C LYS A 76 10.29 -8.95 -9.98
N LEU A 77 9.38 -9.74 -9.41
CA LEU A 77 8.07 -9.24 -8.99
C LEU A 77 8.17 -8.41 -7.69
N PHE A 78 9.10 -8.78 -6.80
CA PHE A 78 9.45 -7.98 -5.63
C PHE A 78 10.01 -6.61 -6.04
N ALA A 79 10.98 -6.56 -6.97
CA ALA A 79 11.54 -5.31 -7.45
C ALA A 79 10.47 -4.42 -8.11
N PHE A 80 9.60 -5.00 -8.93
CA PHE A 80 8.46 -4.28 -9.50
C PHE A 80 7.55 -3.69 -8.42
N ALA A 81 7.22 -4.47 -7.38
CA ALA A 81 6.41 -4.00 -6.27
C ALA A 81 7.10 -2.87 -5.47
N SER A 82 8.42 -2.96 -5.27
CA SER A 82 9.21 -1.89 -4.63
C SER A 82 9.21 -0.59 -5.43
N ILE A 83 9.30 -0.67 -6.76
CA ILE A 83 9.20 0.53 -7.63
C ILE A 83 7.81 1.17 -7.48
N LEU A 84 6.75 0.38 -7.55
CA LEU A 84 5.39 0.88 -7.32
C LEU A 84 5.24 1.52 -5.93
N LEU A 85 5.85 0.93 -4.91
CA LEU A 85 5.83 1.47 -3.56
C LEU A 85 6.48 2.86 -3.50
N LEU A 86 7.65 3.04 -4.13
CA LEU A 86 8.31 4.34 -4.21
C LEU A 86 7.43 5.38 -4.94
N ILE A 87 6.79 4.98 -6.05
CA ILE A 87 5.85 5.84 -6.79
C ILE A 87 4.69 6.28 -5.91
N ALA A 88 4.12 5.38 -5.11
CA ALA A 88 3.01 5.72 -4.22
C ALA A 88 3.42 6.60 -3.03
N PHE A 89 4.60 6.37 -2.44
CA PHE A 89 4.95 6.94 -1.13
C PHE A 89 5.71 8.25 -1.19
N ILE A 90 6.44 8.51 -2.27
CA ILE A 90 7.16 9.77 -2.43
C ILE A 90 6.15 10.88 -2.75
N PRO A 91 6.11 11.99 -1.97
CA PRO A 91 5.27 13.13 -2.27
C PRO A 91 5.51 13.68 -3.68
N LEU A 92 4.44 14.13 -4.31
CA LEU A 92 4.46 14.62 -5.69
C LEU A 92 5.46 15.77 -5.88
N ASP A 93 5.56 16.66 -4.90
CA ASP A 93 6.47 17.81 -4.90
C ASP A 93 7.94 17.38 -5.02
N ILE A 94 8.30 16.22 -4.46
CA ILE A 94 9.65 15.66 -4.55
C ILE A 94 9.91 15.14 -5.98
N TYR A 95 8.92 14.53 -6.63
CA TYR A 95 9.04 14.11 -8.03
C TYR A 95 9.25 15.30 -8.98
N ILE A 96 8.52 16.39 -8.76
CA ILE A 96 8.67 17.64 -9.49
C ILE A 96 10.09 18.17 -9.34
N LEU A 97 10.58 18.22 -8.10
CA LEU A 97 11.91 18.74 -7.77
C LEU A 97 13.04 17.92 -8.38
N ILE A 98 12.98 16.58 -8.28
CA ILE A 98 14.09 15.70 -8.69
C ILE A 98 14.17 15.55 -10.21
N PHE A 99 13.03 15.36 -10.87
CA PHE A 99 13.02 14.93 -12.27
C PHE A 99 12.64 16.06 -13.23
N GLY A 100 12.31 17.26 -12.74
CA GLY A 100 11.88 18.38 -13.57
C GLY A 100 10.67 18.02 -14.46
N ILE A 101 9.84 17.10 -13.99
CA ILE A 101 8.76 16.51 -14.79
C ILE A 101 7.74 17.60 -15.11
N ASP A 102 7.39 17.69 -16.39
CA ASP A 102 6.37 18.59 -16.89
C ASP A 102 5.01 18.31 -16.22
N ASN A 103 4.30 19.34 -15.78
CA ASN A 103 3.06 19.24 -14.97
C ASN A 103 2.00 18.28 -15.56
N LYS A 104 2.07 17.98 -16.85
CA LYS A 104 1.18 17.05 -17.56
C LYS A 104 1.31 15.60 -17.11
N ILE A 105 2.52 15.10 -16.83
CA ILE A 105 2.72 13.71 -16.37
C ILE A 105 2.32 13.58 -14.90
N ILE A 106 2.56 14.62 -14.11
CA ILE A 106 2.16 14.74 -12.71
C ILE A 106 0.64 14.69 -12.56
N ASN A 107 -0.12 15.26 -13.50
CA ASN A 107 -1.58 15.17 -13.52
C ASN A 107 -2.12 13.73 -13.66
N LEU A 108 -1.33 12.77 -14.15
CA LEU A 108 -1.73 11.35 -14.19
C LEU A 108 -1.57 10.68 -12.82
N ILE A 109 -0.73 11.21 -11.95
CA ILE A 109 -0.48 10.72 -10.59
C ILE A 109 -1.46 11.41 -9.62
N THR A 110 -2.75 11.25 -9.89
CA THR A 110 -3.82 11.73 -9.01
C THR A 110 -3.80 10.98 -7.67
N PRO A 111 -4.42 11.52 -6.61
CA PRO A 111 -4.58 10.78 -5.34
C PRO A 111 -5.20 9.39 -5.56
N LEU A 112 -6.18 9.28 -6.47
CA LEU A 112 -6.81 8.01 -6.82
C LEU A 112 -5.81 7.03 -7.45
N THR A 113 -5.00 7.50 -8.40
CA THR A 113 -3.96 6.70 -9.04
C THR A 113 -2.95 6.21 -8.01
N ARG A 114 -2.49 7.07 -7.09
CA ARG A 114 -1.54 6.69 -6.03
C ARG A 114 -2.15 5.70 -5.04
N THR A 115 -3.42 5.84 -4.71
CA THR A 115 -4.15 4.84 -3.92
C THR A 115 -4.15 3.48 -4.61
N ALA A 116 -4.49 3.43 -5.91
CA ALA A 116 -4.47 2.19 -6.68
C ALA A 116 -3.06 1.58 -6.75
N ILE A 117 -2.03 2.39 -7.01
CA ILE A 117 -0.62 1.96 -7.02
C ILE A 117 -0.22 1.41 -5.64
N SER A 118 -0.64 2.04 -4.55
CA SER A 118 -0.34 1.59 -3.19
C SER A 118 -0.97 0.23 -2.87
N ILE A 119 -2.25 0.04 -3.24
CA ILE A 119 -2.92 -1.26 -3.09
C ILE A 119 -2.22 -2.32 -3.94
N LEU A 120 -1.93 -2.01 -5.21
CA LEU A 120 -1.27 -2.92 -6.13
C LEU A 120 0.14 -3.30 -5.65
N SER A 121 0.91 -2.36 -5.10
CA SER A 121 2.24 -2.65 -4.57
C SER A 121 2.15 -3.61 -3.38
N GLY A 122 1.17 -3.46 -2.49
CA GLY A 122 0.89 -4.41 -1.42
C GLY A 122 0.56 -5.81 -1.93
N ILE A 123 -0.34 -5.90 -2.92
CA ILE A 123 -0.70 -7.16 -3.58
C ILE A 123 0.53 -7.82 -4.22
N PHE A 124 1.33 -7.06 -4.97
CA PHE A 124 2.51 -7.60 -5.65
C PHE A 124 3.62 -8.00 -4.68
N ILE A 125 3.80 -7.29 -3.56
CA ILE A 125 4.73 -7.74 -2.52
C ILE A 125 4.34 -9.14 -2.02
N VAL A 126 3.07 -9.38 -1.74
CA VAL A 126 2.63 -10.72 -1.30
C VAL A 126 2.76 -11.75 -2.42
N ARG A 127 2.37 -11.41 -3.65
CA ARG A 127 2.51 -12.31 -4.81
C ARG A 127 3.95 -12.62 -5.17
N SER A 128 4.90 -11.81 -4.71
CA SER A 128 6.33 -12.11 -4.89
C SER A 128 6.76 -13.34 -4.08
N LEU A 129 5.97 -13.77 -3.10
CA LEU A 129 6.20 -14.97 -2.32
C LEU A 129 5.75 -16.22 -3.11
N ILE A 130 6.68 -16.85 -3.82
CA ILE A 130 6.44 -18.12 -4.52
C ILE A 130 6.54 -19.27 -3.51
N MET A 131 5.62 -20.24 -3.57
CA MET A 131 5.66 -21.43 -2.72
C MET A 131 6.95 -22.23 -2.96
N LYS A 132 7.66 -22.58 -1.88
CA LYS A 132 8.93 -23.30 -1.98
C LYS A 132 8.75 -24.72 -2.55
N ASN A 133 7.62 -25.35 -2.24
CA ASN A 133 7.18 -26.66 -2.74
C ASN A 133 5.73 -26.54 -3.25
N PRO A 134 5.49 -26.38 -4.56
CA PRO A 134 4.14 -26.52 -5.10
C PRO A 134 3.74 -28.01 -4.98
N LEU A 135 2.66 -28.28 -4.25
CA LEU A 135 2.02 -29.60 -4.21
C LEU A 135 1.45 -29.96 -5.58
#